data_AF-I3RFB3-F1
#
_entry.id   AF-I3RFB3-F1
#
_cell.length_a   1.000
_cell.length_b   1.000
_cell.length_c   1.000
_cell.angle_alpha   90.00
_cell.angle_beta   90.00
_cell.angle_gamma   90.00
#
_symmetry.space_group_name_H-M   'P 1'
#
loop_
_entity.id
_entity.type
_entity.pdbx_description
1 polymer ?
#
loop_
_entity_poly.entity_id
_entity_poly.type
_entity_poly.pdbx_seq_one_letter_code
_entity_poly.pdbx_strand_id
1 'polypeptide(L)'
;MTRLERLLADLSIRLPERDIKRAGQVILAFRELCTVPVSPLYPRGFHPLLRIRKRLGGIDKEVIVSPLDLVIITNANMPAWKRLFEFHLDRDVVEITKIGNIEALFIGSPENVRRVRQILSNILPAMRVLPSKVYSLNSEIYIRFDHNEYLKLRMIGSTLEIDTFNIPLSTLSRILGRATFVLDSLFHSKNAAFYRLLFATSLDTFGHFYEFFMRHIFPKLPPEHREFLEEMHDYRNFLQLLYFHLSRMNLDRIENEVGILIRRRSRPERPLELGIVFREGRVDVVERINRAHVSLLV
;
A
#
# COMPACT_ATOMS: atom_id res chain seq x y z
N MET A 1 -21.93 -21.13 26.65
CA MET A 1 -22.43 -20.31 25.54
C MET A 1 -21.51 -19.12 25.32
N THR A 2 -20.82 -19.04 24.17
CA THR A 2 -19.89 -17.94 23.85
C THR A 2 -20.62 -16.64 23.50
N ARG A 3 -19.94 -15.48 23.54
CA ARG A 3 -20.54 -14.20 23.08
C ARG A 3 -21.01 -14.26 21.64
N LEU A 4 -20.28 -14.97 20.78
CA LEU A 4 -20.68 -15.18 19.38
C LEU A 4 -21.97 -16.00 19.27
N GLU A 5 -22.09 -17.11 19.99
CA GLU A 5 -23.31 -17.94 19.99
C GLU A 5 -24.55 -17.14 20.41
N ARG A 6 -24.41 -16.27 21.43
CA ARG A 6 -25.51 -15.37 21.85
C ARG A 6 -25.90 -14.41 20.73
N LEU A 7 -24.92 -13.76 20.10
CA LEU A 7 -25.18 -12.89 18.96
C LEU A 7 -25.87 -13.61 17.80
N LEU A 8 -25.46 -14.85 17.49
CA LEU A 8 -26.07 -15.63 16.41
C LEU A 8 -27.52 -16.03 16.72
N ALA A 9 -27.82 -16.36 17.99
CA ALA A 9 -29.19 -16.59 18.44
C ALA A 9 -30.04 -15.31 18.37
N ASP A 10 -29.50 -14.15 18.71
CA ASP A 10 -30.22 -12.89 18.57
C ASP A 10 -30.46 -12.53 17.08
N LEU A 11 -29.51 -12.88 16.22
CA LEU A 11 -29.61 -12.65 14.77
C LEU A 11 -30.62 -13.58 14.09
N SER A 12 -30.85 -14.79 14.60
CA SER A 12 -31.85 -15.73 14.02
C SER A 12 -33.28 -15.22 14.10
N ILE A 13 -33.54 -14.26 15.01
CA ILE A 13 -34.84 -13.58 15.11
C ILE A 13 -35.00 -12.53 13.99
N ARG A 14 -33.90 -12.02 13.42
CA ARG A 14 -33.88 -10.89 12.47
C ARG A 14 -33.55 -11.27 11.04
N LEU A 15 -32.80 -12.35 10.84
CA LEU A 15 -32.33 -12.86 9.55
C LEU A 15 -32.80 -14.30 9.33
N PRO A 16 -32.94 -14.75 8.07
CA PRO A 16 -33.27 -16.15 7.78
C PRO A 16 -32.23 -17.12 8.36
N GLU A 17 -32.69 -18.26 8.88
CA GLU A 17 -31.83 -19.26 9.53
C GLU A 17 -30.66 -19.71 8.64
N ARG A 18 -30.92 -19.90 7.34
CA ARG A 18 -29.90 -20.28 6.33
C ARG A 18 -28.73 -19.29 6.22
N ASP A 19 -28.95 -18.02 6.57
CA ASP A 19 -27.96 -16.94 6.45
C ASP A 19 -27.17 -16.71 7.74
N ILE A 20 -27.57 -17.32 8.87
CA ILE A 20 -26.96 -17.08 10.19
C ILE A 20 -25.51 -17.54 10.24
N LYS A 21 -25.21 -18.72 9.67
CA LYS A 21 -23.83 -19.21 9.58
C LYS A 21 -22.94 -18.24 8.80
N ARG A 22 -23.45 -17.71 7.69
CA ARG A 22 -22.74 -16.73 6.85
C ARG A 22 -22.57 -15.41 7.59
N ALA A 23 -23.60 -14.90 8.26
CA ALA A 23 -23.50 -13.70 9.09
C ALA A 23 -22.41 -13.84 10.17
N GLY A 24 -22.33 -15.01 10.82
CA GLY A 24 -21.26 -15.32 11.76
C GLY A 24 -19.86 -15.26 11.16
N GLN A 25 -19.67 -15.84 9.97
CA GLN A 25 -18.39 -15.75 9.24
C GLN A 25 -18.03 -14.30 8.90
N VAL A 26 -19.00 -13.49 8.48
CA VAL A 26 -18.79 -12.07 8.20
C VAL A 26 -18.38 -11.32 9.47
N ILE A 27 -19.08 -11.51 10.58
CA ILE A 27 -18.77 -10.83 11.85
C ILE A 27 -17.35 -11.17 12.32
N LEU A 28 -16.96 -12.44 12.23
CA LEU A 28 -15.60 -12.86 12.59
C LEU A 28 -14.53 -12.28 11.66
N ALA A 29 -14.79 -12.25 10.36
CA ALA A 29 -13.89 -11.64 9.39
C ALA A 29 -13.69 -10.13 9.63
N PHE A 30 -14.77 -9.40 9.92
CA PHE A 30 -14.70 -7.99 10.30
C PHE A 30 -13.99 -7.78 11.63
N ARG A 31 -14.21 -8.66 12.61
CA ARG A 31 -13.49 -8.65 13.89
C ARG A 31 -12.00 -8.83 13.68
N GLU A 32 -11.59 -9.75 12.81
CA GLU A 32 -10.18 -9.95 12.49
C GLU A 32 -9.58 -8.70 11.83
N LEU A 33 -10.27 -8.08 10.87
CA LEU A 33 -9.84 -6.82 10.26
C LEU A 33 -9.73 -5.64 11.25
N CYS A 34 -10.49 -5.65 12.36
CA CYS A 34 -10.35 -4.64 13.41
C CYS A 34 -9.01 -4.73 14.16
N THR A 35 -8.27 -5.85 14.02
CA THR A 35 -6.93 -6.02 14.61
C THR A 35 -5.80 -5.46 13.74
N VAL A 36 -6.09 -5.12 12.48
CA VAL A 36 -5.10 -4.68 11.49
C VAL A 36 -4.92 -3.15 11.57
N PRO A 37 -3.79 -2.60 12.04
CA PRO A 37 -3.65 -1.16 12.34
C PRO A 37 -3.84 -0.19 11.17
N VAL A 38 -3.64 -0.65 9.93
CA VAL A 38 -3.81 0.12 8.69
C VAL A 38 -5.20 -0.03 8.05
N SER A 39 -6.03 -0.91 8.62
CA SER A 39 -7.41 -1.12 8.19
C SER A 39 -8.28 0.07 8.61
N PRO A 40 -9.25 0.50 7.77
CA PRO A 40 -10.22 1.51 8.17
C PRO A 40 -11.13 1.04 9.31
N LEU A 41 -11.15 -0.27 9.64
CA LEU A 41 -11.89 -0.83 10.78
C LEU A 41 -11.13 -0.74 12.10
N TYR A 42 -9.83 -0.46 12.08
CA TYR A 42 -9.04 -0.42 13.30
C TYR A 42 -9.54 0.69 14.24
N PRO A 43 -9.86 0.41 15.52
CA PRO A 43 -10.57 1.33 16.41
C PRO A 43 -9.68 2.48 16.92
N ARG A 44 -9.32 3.42 16.04
CA ARG A 44 -8.56 4.65 16.35
C ARG A 44 -9.52 5.82 16.58
N GLY A 45 -10.02 5.95 17.80
CA GLY A 45 -10.91 7.07 18.19
C GLY A 45 -12.35 6.94 17.69
N PHE A 46 -12.74 5.77 17.20
CA PHE A 46 -14.13 5.44 16.86
C PHE A 46 -14.39 3.95 17.10
N HIS A 47 -15.67 3.60 17.26
CA HIS A 47 -16.13 2.22 17.34
C HIS A 47 -16.55 1.70 15.95
N PRO A 48 -15.91 0.67 15.39
CA PRO A 48 -16.31 0.09 14.12
C PRO A 48 -17.63 -0.65 14.29
N LEU A 49 -18.58 -0.40 13.40
CA LEU A 49 -19.87 -1.08 13.34
C LEU A 49 -20.08 -1.71 11.99
N LEU A 50 -20.67 -2.90 11.97
CA LEU A 50 -21.01 -3.62 10.76
C LEU A 50 -22.53 -3.57 10.55
N ARG A 51 -22.98 -2.97 9.46
CA ARG A 51 -24.36 -3.04 8.97
C ARG A 51 -24.48 -4.23 8.01
N ILE A 52 -25.12 -5.29 8.48
CA ILE A 52 -25.45 -6.46 7.67
C ILE A 52 -26.78 -6.20 6.96
N ARG A 53 -26.77 -6.20 5.62
CA ARG A 53 -27.95 -6.03 4.77
C ARG A 53 -28.38 -7.34 4.13
N LYS A 54 -29.68 -7.57 3.99
CA LYS A 54 -30.26 -8.69 3.26
C LYS A 54 -31.55 -8.27 2.57
N ARG A 55 -31.69 -8.62 1.29
CA ARG A 55 -32.94 -8.40 0.58
C ARG A 55 -33.92 -9.53 0.89
N LEU A 56 -35.10 -9.19 1.41
CA LEU A 56 -36.19 -10.11 1.74
C LEU A 56 -37.49 -9.59 1.12
N GLY A 57 -38.06 -10.31 0.15
CA GLY A 57 -39.33 -9.94 -0.47
C GLY A 57 -39.35 -8.53 -1.10
N GLY A 58 -38.20 -8.04 -1.59
CA GLY A 58 -38.07 -6.71 -2.18
C GLY A 58 -37.64 -5.60 -1.20
N ILE A 59 -37.65 -5.85 0.11
CA ILE A 59 -37.23 -4.90 1.15
C ILE A 59 -35.83 -5.27 1.66
N ASP A 60 -34.96 -4.28 1.84
CA ASP A 60 -33.66 -4.48 2.48
C ASP A 60 -33.81 -4.43 4.00
N LYS A 61 -33.65 -5.58 4.65
CA LYS A 61 -33.53 -5.67 6.10
C LYS A 61 -32.08 -5.41 6.51
N GLU A 62 -31.93 -4.62 7.57
CA GLU A 62 -30.63 -4.24 8.10
C GLU A 62 -30.51 -4.61 9.58
N VAL A 63 -29.34 -5.11 9.96
CA VAL A 63 -28.97 -5.27 11.38
C VAL A 63 -27.58 -4.70 11.58
N ILE A 64 -27.43 -3.86 12.60
CA ILE A 64 -26.13 -3.29 12.98
C ILE A 64 -25.55 -4.13 14.11
N VAL A 65 -24.30 -4.54 13.99
CA VAL A 65 -23.58 -5.33 14.98
C VAL A 65 -22.22 -4.73 15.28
N SER A 66 -21.76 -4.86 16.52
CA SER A 66 -20.38 -4.55 16.92
C SER A 66 -19.51 -5.79 16.68
N PRO A 67 -18.54 -5.76 15.74
CA PRO A 67 -17.59 -6.86 15.56
C PRO A 67 -16.62 -7.01 16.76
N LEU A 68 -16.42 -5.96 17.55
CA LEU A 68 -15.57 -5.99 18.75
C LEU A 68 -16.27 -6.64 19.94
N ASP A 69 -17.46 -6.16 20.27
CA ASP A 69 -18.19 -6.59 21.47
C ASP A 69 -19.03 -7.85 21.22
N LEU A 70 -19.29 -8.16 19.95
CA LEU A 70 -20.20 -9.20 19.49
C LEU A 70 -21.62 -9.02 20.03
N VAL A 71 -22.19 -7.85 19.81
CA VAL A 71 -23.58 -7.52 20.20
C VAL A 71 -24.32 -6.80 19.08
N ILE A 72 -25.65 -6.90 19.08
CA ILE A 72 -26.51 -6.09 18.21
C ILE A 72 -26.55 -4.66 18.74
N ILE A 73 -26.44 -3.70 17.83
CA ILE A 73 -26.53 -2.27 18.13
C ILE A 73 -27.93 -1.76 17.78
N THR A 74 -28.48 -1.03 18.72
CA THR A 74 -29.79 -0.38 18.71
C THR A 74 -29.59 1.10 19.06
N ASN A 75 -30.65 1.89 19.04
CA ASN A 75 -30.58 3.30 19.46
C ASN A 75 -30.17 3.47 20.94
N ALA A 76 -30.46 2.48 21.80
CA ALA A 76 -30.19 2.56 23.24
C ALA A 76 -28.72 2.32 23.62
N ASN A 77 -27.99 1.51 22.84
CA ASN A 77 -26.59 1.12 23.09
C ASN A 77 -25.65 1.57 21.97
N MET A 78 -26.04 2.61 21.24
CA MET A 78 -25.29 3.15 20.12
C MET A 78 -24.04 3.92 20.61
N PRO A 79 -22.82 3.58 20.16
CA PRO A 79 -21.64 4.36 20.49
C PRO A 79 -21.72 5.79 19.95
N ALA A 80 -21.21 6.77 20.71
CA ALA A 80 -21.21 8.18 20.29
C ALA A 80 -20.33 8.40 19.05
N TRP A 81 -19.09 7.92 19.09
CA TRP A 81 -18.13 8.00 17.98
C TRP A 81 -18.07 6.65 17.28
N LYS A 82 -18.66 6.55 16.08
CA LYS A 82 -18.77 5.29 15.35
C LYS A 82 -18.49 5.47 13.86
N ARG A 83 -18.04 4.39 13.22
CA ARG A 83 -17.98 4.28 11.75
C ARG A 83 -18.73 3.04 11.32
N LEU A 84 -19.58 3.19 10.32
CA LEU A 84 -20.42 2.12 9.82
C LEU A 84 -19.85 1.55 8.53
N PHE A 85 -19.65 0.24 8.51
CA PHE A 85 -19.23 -0.51 7.34
C PHE A 85 -20.38 -1.40 6.90
N GLU A 86 -20.65 -1.41 5.59
CA GLU A 86 -21.77 -2.15 5.04
C GLU A 86 -21.29 -3.50 4.50
N PHE A 87 -22.09 -4.53 4.71
CA PHE A 87 -21.92 -5.83 4.07
C PHE A 87 -23.28 -6.38 3.64
N HIS A 88 -23.43 -6.66 2.37
CA HIS A 88 -24.67 -7.16 1.79
C HIS A 88 -24.62 -8.67 1.60
N LEU A 89 -25.40 -9.42 2.39
CA LEU A 89 -25.42 -10.88 2.37
C LEU A 89 -25.76 -11.47 1.00
N ASP A 90 -26.47 -10.79 0.11
CA ASP A 90 -26.71 -11.33 -1.24
C ASP A 90 -25.60 -11.06 -2.26
N ARG A 91 -24.77 -10.02 -2.05
CA ARG A 91 -23.87 -9.50 -3.09
C ARG A 91 -22.41 -9.64 -2.73
N ASP A 92 -22.08 -9.48 -1.45
CA ASP A 92 -20.71 -9.49 -0.95
C ASP A 92 -20.35 -10.87 -0.44
N VAL A 93 -19.08 -11.23 -0.57
CA VAL A 93 -18.54 -12.52 -0.15
C VAL A 93 -17.45 -12.33 0.90
N VAL A 94 -17.32 -13.34 1.75
CA VAL A 94 -16.16 -13.53 2.62
C VAL A 94 -15.52 -14.83 2.19
N GLU A 95 -14.26 -14.76 1.76
CA GLU A 95 -13.49 -15.90 1.31
C GLU A 95 -12.26 -16.05 2.20
N ILE A 96 -12.18 -17.19 2.90
CA ILE A 96 -10.98 -17.59 3.65
C ILE A 96 -10.30 -18.67 2.81
N THR A 97 -9.10 -18.37 2.33
CA THR A 97 -8.39 -19.23 1.37
C THR A 97 -6.88 -19.15 1.60
N LYS A 98 -6.12 -19.81 0.73
CA LYS A 98 -4.67 -19.68 0.65
C LYS A 98 -4.26 -19.25 -0.76
N ILE A 99 -3.29 -18.33 -0.85
CA ILE A 99 -2.57 -18.06 -2.09
C ILE A 99 -1.16 -18.64 -1.93
N GLY A 100 -0.92 -19.77 -2.60
CA GLY A 100 0.24 -20.61 -2.27
C GLY A 100 0.14 -21.09 -0.82
N ASN A 101 1.15 -20.80 -0.01
CA ASN A 101 1.18 -21.15 1.42
C ASN A 101 0.72 -20.02 2.36
N ILE A 102 0.26 -18.89 1.81
CA ILE A 102 -0.10 -17.70 2.58
C ILE A 102 -1.60 -17.71 2.87
N GLU A 103 -1.98 -17.60 4.14
CA GLU A 103 -3.39 -17.44 4.52
C GLU A 103 -3.94 -16.10 4.02
N ALA A 104 -5.15 -16.14 3.47
CA ALA A 104 -5.81 -14.95 2.95
C ALA A 104 -7.27 -14.87 3.40
N LEU A 105 -7.68 -13.69 3.83
CA LEU A 105 -9.07 -13.33 4.11
C LEU A 105 -9.50 -12.21 3.16
N PHE A 106 -10.46 -12.48 2.30
CA PHE A 106 -11.01 -11.51 1.36
C PHE A 106 -12.46 -11.17 1.70
N ILE A 107 -12.77 -9.87 1.72
CA ILE A 107 -14.12 -9.36 1.98
C ILE A 107 -14.49 -8.35 0.87
N GLY A 108 -15.63 -8.52 0.22
CA GLY A 108 -16.17 -7.56 -0.75
C GLY A 108 -16.99 -8.22 -1.85
N SER A 109 -17.25 -7.49 -2.94
CA SER A 109 -17.93 -8.08 -4.10
C SER A 109 -17.07 -9.18 -4.77
N PRO A 110 -17.67 -10.20 -5.41
CA PRO A 110 -16.94 -11.26 -6.11
C PRO A 110 -15.93 -10.74 -7.15
N GLU A 111 -16.28 -9.66 -7.85
CA GLU A 111 -15.39 -9.01 -8.83
C GLU A 111 -14.16 -8.40 -8.17
N ASN A 112 -14.35 -7.69 -7.06
CA ASN A 112 -13.24 -7.11 -6.29
C ASN A 112 -12.33 -8.19 -5.74
N VAL A 113 -12.89 -9.27 -5.19
CA VAL A 113 -12.11 -10.40 -4.67
C VAL A 113 -11.29 -11.05 -5.79
N ARG A 114 -11.87 -11.28 -6.97
CA ARG A 114 -11.12 -11.81 -8.13
C ARG A 114 -9.97 -10.90 -8.55
N ARG A 115 -10.21 -9.59 -8.64
CA ARG A 115 -9.19 -8.59 -8.99
C ARG A 115 -8.04 -8.58 -7.97
N VAL A 116 -8.36 -8.56 -6.68
CA VAL A 116 -7.37 -8.64 -5.59
C VAL A 116 -6.54 -9.91 -5.72
N ARG A 117 -7.17 -11.06 -5.94
CA ARG A 117 -6.48 -12.35 -6.10
C ARG A 117 -5.52 -12.34 -7.28
N GLN A 118 -5.92 -11.79 -8.43
CA GLN A 118 -5.07 -11.68 -9.61
C GLN A 118 -3.84 -10.79 -9.35
N ILE A 119 -4.03 -9.69 -8.63
CA ILE A 119 -2.94 -8.78 -8.27
C ILE A 119 -1.97 -9.48 -7.31
N LEU A 120 -2.49 -10.13 -6.27
CA LEU A 120 -1.68 -10.90 -5.32
C LEU A 120 -0.94 -12.07 -5.98
N SER A 121 -1.54 -12.77 -6.95
CA SER A 121 -0.87 -13.86 -7.66
C SER A 121 0.32 -13.38 -8.50
N ASN A 122 0.36 -12.11 -8.88
CA ASN A 122 1.49 -11.52 -9.61
C ASN A 122 2.57 -10.97 -8.65
N ILE A 123 2.15 -10.37 -7.54
CA ILE A 123 3.05 -9.69 -6.61
C ILE A 123 3.72 -10.68 -5.66
N LEU A 124 2.97 -11.60 -5.03
CA LEU A 124 3.50 -12.47 -3.98
C LEU A 124 4.70 -13.33 -4.46
N PRO A 125 4.69 -13.92 -5.67
CA PRO A 125 5.86 -14.67 -6.16
C PRO A 125 7.08 -13.79 -6.47
N ALA A 126 6.89 -12.50 -6.70
CA ALA A 126 7.95 -11.54 -7.01
C ALA A 126 8.57 -10.90 -5.76
N MET A 127 7.98 -11.14 -4.57
CA MET A 127 8.48 -10.63 -3.30
C MET A 127 9.68 -11.44 -2.81
N ARG A 128 10.61 -10.78 -2.12
CA ARG A 128 11.76 -11.45 -1.50
C ARG A 128 11.40 -12.07 -0.15
N VAL A 129 10.49 -11.45 0.59
CA VAL A 129 9.99 -11.94 1.87
C VAL A 129 8.50 -12.22 1.72
N LEU A 130 8.11 -13.46 1.96
CA LEU A 130 6.69 -13.84 1.91
C LEU A 130 5.96 -13.33 3.15
N PRO A 131 4.75 -12.77 2.99
CA PRO A 131 3.96 -12.34 4.13
C PRO A 131 3.41 -13.51 4.93
N SER A 132 3.14 -13.29 6.21
CA SER A 132 2.52 -14.28 7.08
C SER A 132 1.02 -14.42 6.82
N LYS A 133 0.35 -13.30 6.47
CA LYS A 133 -1.08 -13.27 6.19
C LYS A 133 -1.46 -12.10 5.29
N VAL A 134 -2.50 -12.29 4.48
CA VAL A 134 -3.08 -11.25 3.63
C VAL A 134 -4.55 -11.05 3.98
N TYR A 135 -4.96 -9.79 3.95
CA TYR A 135 -6.33 -9.37 4.16
C TYR A 135 -6.77 -8.50 2.98
N SER A 136 -8.04 -8.53 2.62
CA SER A 136 -8.63 -7.50 1.77
C SER A 136 -10.00 -7.07 2.24
N LEU A 137 -10.28 -5.80 1.99
CA LEU A 137 -11.59 -5.20 2.11
C LEU A 137 -11.86 -4.38 0.85
N ASN A 138 -12.71 -4.90 -0.03
CA ASN A 138 -12.95 -4.36 -1.37
C ASN A 138 -11.64 -4.19 -2.14
N SER A 139 -11.30 -2.95 -2.50
CA SER A 139 -10.11 -2.60 -3.28
C SER A 139 -8.88 -2.26 -2.41
N GLU A 140 -8.94 -2.53 -1.10
CA GLU A 140 -7.82 -2.35 -0.17
C GLU A 140 -7.27 -3.71 0.23
N ILE A 141 -5.95 -3.86 0.14
CA ILE A 141 -5.19 -5.05 0.51
C ILE A 141 -4.29 -4.67 1.68
N TYR A 142 -4.28 -5.51 2.72
CA TYR A 142 -3.40 -5.37 3.87
C TYR A 142 -2.55 -6.63 3.97
N ILE A 143 -1.25 -6.46 3.83
CA ILE A 143 -0.27 -7.54 3.83
C ILE A 143 0.47 -7.45 5.17
N ARG A 144 0.44 -8.55 5.92
CA ARG A 144 1.08 -8.67 7.24
C ARG A 144 2.42 -9.38 7.12
N PHE A 145 3.44 -8.81 7.73
CA PHE A 145 4.74 -9.43 7.92
C PHE A 145 4.96 -9.70 9.43
N ASP A 146 6.18 -10.06 9.81
CA ASP A 146 6.52 -10.33 11.20
C ASP A 146 6.47 -9.06 12.06
N HIS A 147 6.50 -9.19 13.38
CA HIS A 147 6.62 -8.05 14.32
C HIS A 147 5.58 -6.93 14.17
N ASN A 148 4.35 -7.25 13.74
CA ASN A 148 3.25 -6.28 13.59
C ASN A 148 3.51 -5.23 12.48
N GLU A 149 4.27 -5.62 11.47
CA GLU A 149 4.54 -4.86 10.25
C GLU A 149 3.42 -5.04 9.22
N TYR A 150 2.93 -3.94 8.64
CA TYR A 150 1.88 -3.98 7.62
C TYR A 150 2.20 -3.10 6.42
N LEU A 151 1.89 -3.63 5.24
CA LEU A 151 1.82 -2.90 3.98
C LEU A 151 0.34 -2.81 3.55
N LYS A 152 -0.12 -1.59 3.29
CA LYS A 152 -1.43 -1.32 2.71
C LYS A 152 -1.27 -0.96 1.24
N LEU A 153 -2.03 -1.65 0.38
CA LEU A 153 -2.19 -1.30 -1.02
C LEU A 153 -3.65 -0.90 -1.24
N ARG A 154 -3.90 0.29 -1.76
CA ARG A 154 -5.24 0.77 -2.07
C ARG A 154 -5.35 1.10 -3.55
N MET A 155 -6.36 0.51 -4.19
CA MET A 155 -6.53 0.60 -5.63
C MET A 155 -7.74 1.49 -5.95
N ILE A 156 -7.49 2.57 -6.68
CA ILE A 156 -8.52 3.54 -7.07
C ILE A 156 -8.45 3.70 -8.60
N GLY A 157 -9.31 2.98 -9.32
CA GLY A 157 -9.22 2.92 -10.78
C GLY A 157 -7.89 2.30 -11.24
N SER A 158 -7.07 3.10 -11.93
CA SER A 158 -5.71 2.77 -12.37
C SER A 158 -4.60 3.33 -11.46
N THR A 159 -4.98 3.94 -10.33
CA THR A 159 -4.07 4.51 -9.32
C THR A 159 -3.82 3.52 -8.20
N LEU A 160 -2.55 3.42 -7.78
CA LEU A 160 -2.11 2.67 -6.59
C LEU A 160 -1.62 3.62 -5.49
N GLU A 161 -2.22 3.53 -4.32
CA GLU A 161 -1.72 4.16 -3.10
C GLU A 161 -1.04 3.10 -2.23
N ILE A 162 0.19 3.37 -1.81
CA ILE A 162 0.89 2.58 -0.80
C ILE A 162 0.96 3.34 0.52
N ASP A 163 0.70 2.62 1.61
CA ASP A 163 0.95 3.08 2.98
C ASP A 163 1.53 1.93 3.81
N THR A 164 2.25 2.26 4.89
CA THR A 164 2.93 1.28 5.73
C THR A 164 2.77 1.58 7.20
N PHE A 165 2.76 0.52 8.02
CA PHE A 165 2.78 0.63 9.47
C PHE A 165 3.93 -0.19 10.03
N ASN A 166 4.81 0.50 10.78
CA ASN A 166 6.03 -0.05 11.39
C ASN A 166 7.05 -0.64 10.40
N ILE A 167 7.02 -0.27 9.11
CA ILE A 167 8.01 -0.72 8.13
C ILE A 167 8.84 0.49 7.65
N PRO A 168 10.13 0.56 7.99
CA PRO A 168 11.05 1.55 7.40
C PRO A 168 11.19 1.35 5.89
N LEU A 169 11.54 2.42 5.16
CA LEU A 169 11.68 2.37 3.69
C LEU A 169 12.77 1.38 3.25
N SER A 170 13.88 1.33 3.99
CA SER A 170 14.98 0.40 3.76
C SER A 170 14.50 -1.05 3.82
N THR A 171 13.75 -1.41 4.87
CA THR A 171 13.14 -2.74 5.03
C THR A 171 12.08 -3.02 3.96
N LEU A 172 11.21 -2.06 3.65
CA LEU A 172 10.15 -2.23 2.65
C LEU A 172 10.71 -2.56 1.27
N SER A 173 11.77 -1.86 0.85
CA SER A 173 12.45 -2.13 -0.43
C SER A 173 13.01 -3.55 -0.50
N ARG A 174 13.54 -4.06 0.63
CA ARG A 174 14.06 -5.43 0.74
C ARG A 174 12.96 -6.47 0.75
N ILE A 175 11.82 -6.20 1.41
CA ILE A 175 10.66 -7.11 1.44
C ILE A 175 10.08 -7.28 0.04
N LEU A 176 9.78 -6.16 -0.63
CA LEU A 176 9.09 -6.18 -1.93
C LEU A 176 10.03 -6.57 -3.07
N GLY A 177 11.26 -6.06 -3.11
CA GLY A 177 12.22 -6.37 -4.17
C GLY A 177 11.60 -6.19 -5.57
N ARG A 178 11.60 -7.26 -6.37
CA ARG A 178 11.09 -7.22 -7.75
C ARG A 178 9.58 -6.93 -7.84
N ALA A 179 8.83 -7.23 -6.78
CA ALA A 179 7.40 -6.95 -6.71
C ALA A 179 7.08 -5.45 -6.88
N THR A 180 8.01 -4.55 -6.48
CA THR A 180 7.87 -3.11 -6.70
C THR A 180 7.76 -2.76 -8.18
N PHE A 181 8.56 -3.39 -9.05
CA PHE A 181 8.50 -3.15 -10.50
C PHE A 181 7.27 -3.79 -11.15
N VAL A 182 6.84 -4.95 -10.64
CA VAL A 182 5.55 -5.55 -11.06
C VAL A 182 4.40 -4.59 -10.75
N LEU A 183 4.36 -4.05 -9.53
CA LEU A 183 3.38 -3.03 -9.15
C LEU A 183 3.47 -1.77 -10.02
N ASP A 184 4.68 -1.32 -10.35
CA ASP A 184 4.86 -0.17 -11.25
C ASP A 184 4.27 -0.42 -12.64
N SER A 185 4.38 -1.64 -13.16
CA SER A 185 3.85 -2.02 -14.47
C SER A 185 2.32 -2.18 -14.49
N LEU A 186 1.72 -2.62 -13.37
CA LEU A 186 0.28 -2.90 -13.28
C LEU A 186 -0.59 -1.64 -13.15
N PHE A 187 -0.03 -0.53 -12.68
CA PHE A 187 -0.76 0.70 -12.39
C PHE A 187 -0.19 1.87 -13.18
N HIS A 188 -1.04 2.80 -13.60
CA HIS A 188 -0.59 3.95 -14.37
C HIS A 188 -0.07 5.07 -13.45
N SER A 189 -0.84 5.40 -12.41
CA SER A 189 -0.52 6.45 -11.45
C SER A 189 -0.25 5.85 -10.07
N LYS A 190 0.64 6.49 -9.29
CA LYS A 190 0.97 6.06 -7.93
C LYS A 190 1.18 7.26 -7.00
N ASN A 191 1.09 7.03 -5.69
CA ASN A 191 1.36 8.07 -4.70
C ASN A 191 2.86 8.34 -4.49
N ALA A 192 3.19 9.45 -3.79
CA ALA A 192 4.57 9.81 -3.52
C ALA A 192 5.34 8.71 -2.76
N ALA A 193 4.67 8.02 -1.83
CA ALA A 193 5.25 6.90 -1.08
C ALA A 193 5.68 5.74 -1.99
N PHE A 194 4.90 5.43 -3.02
CA PHE A 194 5.29 4.43 -4.01
C PHE A 194 6.54 4.84 -4.79
N TYR A 195 6.61 6.09 -5.27
CA TYR A 195 7.78 6.53 -6.03
C TYR A 195 9.06 6.58 -5.19
N ARG A 196 8.95 6.91 -3.89
CA ARG A 196 10.05 6.77 -2.91
C ARG A 196 10.52 5.33 -2.80
N LEU A 197 9.58 4.38 -2.68
CA LEU A 197 9.88 2.95 -2.65
C LEU A 197 10.51 2.48 -3.97
N LEU A 198 10.00 2.93 -5.11
CA LEU A 198 10.54 2.59 -6.43
C LEU A 198 11.99 3.06 -6.57
N PHE A 199 12.28 4.28 -6.14
CA PHE A 199 13.65 4.81 -6.07
C PHE A 199 14.53 3.98 -5.13
N ALA A 200 14.08 3.73 -3.90
CA ALA A 200 14.84 2.93 -2.93
C ALA A 200 15.13 1.51 -3.47
N THR A 201 14.16 0.89 -4.14
CA THR A 201 14.32 -0.43 -4.75
C THR A 201 15.24 -0.40 -5.97
N SER A 202 15.26 0.69 -6.75
CA SER A 202 16.12 0.82 -7.92
C SER A 202 17.61 0.92 -7.54
N LEU A 203 17.94 1.33 -6.32
CA LEU A 203 19.31 1.38 -5.80
C LEU A 203 19.91 0.00 -5.46
N ASP A 204 19.13 -1.08 -5.58
CA ASP A 204 19.60 -2.46 -5.33
C ASP A 204 20.63 -2.94 -6.38
N THR A 205 20.48 -2.51 -7.65
CA THR A 205 21.45 -2.80 -8.71
C THR A 205 21.60 -1.61 -9.65
N PHE A 206 22.78 -1.48 -10.28
CA PHE A 206 23.00 -0.42 -11.28
C PHE A 206 21.99 -0.49 -12.44
N GLY A 207 21.61 -1.70 -12.88
CA GLY A 207 20.64 -1.87 -13.97
C GLY A 207 19.26 -1.29 -13.65
N HIS A 208 18.73 -1.59 -12.46
CA HIS A 208 17.45 -1.02 -12.02
C HIS A 208 17.53 0.50 -11.84
N PHE A 209 18.64 1.00 -11.28
CA PHE A 209 18.87 2.43 -11.13
C PHE A 209 18.92 3.13 -12.49
N TYR A 210 19.64 2.56 -13.46
CA TYR A 210 19.74 3.09 -14.81
C TYR A 210 18.36 3.17 -15.47
N GLU A 211 17.56 2.11 -15.40
CA GLU A 211 16.19 2.10 -15.93
C GLU A 211 15.31 3.17 -15.26
N PHE A 212 15.36 3.26 -13.93
CA PHE A 212 14.66 4.29 -13.18
C PHE A 212 15.07 5.70 -13.63
N PHE A 213 16.38 5.94 -13.76
CA PHE A 213 16.92 7.23 -14.17
C PHE A 213 16.46 7.60 -15.57
N MET A 214 16.60 6.69 -16.54
CA MET A 214 16.23 6.96 -17.93
C MET A 214 14.72 7.15 -18.11
N ARG A 215 13.89 6.47 -17.30
CA ARG A 215 12.43 6.56 -17.39
C ARG A 215 11.84 7.76 -16.65
N HIS A 216 12.39 8.09 -15.48
CA HIS A 216 11.76 9.06 -14.56
C HIS A 216 12.54 10.37 -14.39
N ILE A 217 13.87 10.36 -14.57
CA ILE A 217 14.74 11.52 -14.33
C ILE A 217 15.15 12.17 -15.65
N PHE A 218 15.82 11.41 -16.53
CA PHE A 218 16.41 11.93 -17.77
C PHE A 218 15.45 12.77 -18.63
N PRO A 219 14.20 12.33 -18.90
CA PRO A 219 13.27 13.09 -19.75
C PRO A 219 12.82 14.42 -19.14
N LYS A 220 13.07 14.62 -17.85
CA LYS A 220 12.64 15.78 -17.06
C LYS A 220 13.82 16.62 -16.60
N LEU A 221 15.03 16.27 -17.04
CA LEU A 221 16.22 17.05 -16.71
C LEU A 221 16.07 18.47 -17.25
N PRO A 222 16.39 19.48 -16.45
CA PRO A 222 16.51 20.84 -16.94
C PRO A 222 17.57 20.94 -18.06
N PRO A 223 17.44 21.91 -18.99
CA PRO A 223 18.33 22.03 -20.14
C PRO A 223 19.81 22.03 -19.77
N GLU A 224 20.21 22.82 -18.76
CA GLU A 224 21.62 22.91 -18.32
C GLU A 224 22.17 21.57 -17.82
N HIS A 225 21.35 20.77 -17.12
CA HIS A 225 21.77 19.45 -16.64
C HIS A 225 21.84 18.43 -17.77
N ARG A 226 20.94 18.56 -18.75
CA ARG A 226 20.92 17.69 -19.91
C ARG A 226 22.13 17.94 -20.79
N GLU A 227 22.43 19.20 -21.09
CA GLU A 227 23.65 19.62 -21.79
C GLU A 227 24.90 19.10 -21.07
N PHE A 228 24.97 19.26 -19.75
CA PHE A 228 26.07 18.70 -18.95
C PHE A 228 26.23 17.19 -19.15
N LEU A 229 25.14 16.41 -19.13
CA LEU A 229 25.22 14.96 -19.34
C LEU A 229 25.59 14.58 -20.78
N GLU A 230 25.12 15.35 -21.77
CA GLU A 230 25.42 15.12 -23.19
C GLU A 230 26.89 15.49 -23.53
N GLU A 231 27.45 16.49 -22.85
CA GLU A 231 28.87 16.87 -22.93
C GLU A 231 29.81 15.83 -22.28
N MET A 232 29.30 15.01 -21.36
CA MET A 232 30.10 13.92 -20.77
C MET A 232 30.32 12.82 -21.81
N HIS A 233 31.55 12.70 -22.29
CA HIS A 233 31.99 11.61 -23.19
C HIS A 233 31.65 10.20 -22.67
N ASP A 234 31.45 10.02 -21.36
CA ASP A 234 30.98 8.77 -20.75
C ASP A 234 29.89 9.01 -19.68
N TYR A 235 28.66 9.30 -20.12
CA TYR A 235 27.50 9.44 -19.24
C TYR A 235 27.22 8.18 -18.41
N ARG A 236 27.62 6.99 -18.88
CA ARG A 236 27.43 5.73 -18.15
C ARG A 236 28.29 5.70 -16.90
N ASN A 237 29.55 6.14 -16.99
CA ASN A 237 30.43 6.29 -15.82
C ASN A 237 29.88 7.32 -14.82
N PHE A 238 29.29 8.41 -15.29
CA PHE A 238 28.63 9.37 -14.40
C PHE A 238 27.46 8.72 -13.65
N LEU A 239 26.60 7.97 -14.35
CA LEU A 239 25.48 7.28 -13.71
C LEU A 239 25.96 6.20 -12.73
N GLN A 240 27.07 5.51 -13.03
CA GLN A 240 27.68 4.56 -12.10
C GLN A 240 28.18 5.24 -10.83
N LEU A 241 28.85 6.40 -10.97
CA LEU A 241 29.28 7.20 -9.84
C LEU A 241 28.08 7.67 -9.01
N LEU A 242 27.05 8.21 -9.67
CA LEU A 242 25.83 8.65 -9.01
C LEU A 242 25.15 7.50 -8.25
N TYR A 243 25.00 6.33 -8.89
CA TYR A 243 24.50 5.11 -8.28
C TYR A 243 25.32 4.71 -7.04
N PHE A 244 26.65 4.72 -7.15
CA PHE A 244 27.55 4.33 -6.07
C PHE A 244 27.37 5.19 -4.82
N HIS A 245 27.15 6.49 -5.00
CA HIS A 245 26.89 7.39 -3.87
C HIS A 245 25.46 7.26 -3.33
N LEU A 246 24.45 7.19 -4.21
CA LEU A 246 23.05 7.08 -3.79
C LEU A 246 22.75 5.75 -3.08
N SER A 247 23.32 4.64 -3.54
CA SER A 247 23.13 3.29 -2.95
C SER A 247 23.66 3.18 -1.51
N ARG A 248 24.54 4.11 -1.09
CA ARG A 248 25.09 4.18 0.27
C ARG A 248 24.30 5.10 1.20
N MET A 249 23.30 5.80 0.67
CA MET A 249 22.46 6.68 1.48
C MET A 249 21.65 5.88 2.50
N ASN A 250 21.39 6.50 3.65
CA ASN A 250 20.37 5.99 4.55
C ASN A 250 18.99 6.22 3.95
N LEU A 251 18.39 5.16 3.40
CA LEU A 251 17.09 5.19 2.73
C LEU A 251 15.97 5.70 3.65
N ASP A 252 16.05 5.43 4.96
CA ASP A 252 15.01 5.83 5.91
C ASP A 252 14.96 7.33 6.17
N ARG A 253 15.99 8.08 5.75
CA ARG A 253 16.01 9.56 5.79
C ARG A 253 15.46 10.20 4.52
N ILE A 254 15.14 9.42 3.50
CA ILE A 254 14.58 9.94 2.24
C ILE A 254 13.13 10.31 2.51
N GLU A 255 12.84 11.61 2.53
CA GLU A 255 11.49 12.14 2.56
C GLU A 255 10.95 12.26 1.12
N ASN A 256 10.43 13.43 0.74
CA ASN A 256 9.84 13.65 -0.58
C ASN A 256 10.84 14.17 -1.62
N GLU A 257 12.10 14.40 -1.24
CA GLU A 257 13.15 14.93 -2.12
C GLU A 257 14.49 14.23 -1.88
N VAL A 258 15.20 13.91 -2.97
CA VAL A 258 16.61 13.52 -2.94
C VAL A 258 17.41 14.58 -3.69
N GLY A 259 18.17 15.38 -2.95
CA GLY A 259 19.03 16.42 -3.50
C GLY A 259 20.45 15.92 -3.76
N ILE A 260 20.97 16.17 -4.96
CA ILE A 260 22.29 15.76 -5.43
C ILE A 260 23.07 17.01 -5.84
N LEU A 261 24.24 17.20 -5.24
CA LEU A 261 25.13 18.33 -5.55
C LEU A 261 26.31 17.84 -6.39
N ILE A 262 26.44 18.32 -7.63
CA ILE A 262 27.48 17.92 -8.58
C ILE A 262 28.49 19.06 -8.70
N ARG A 263 29.69 18.87 -8.16
CA ARG A 263 30.81 19.82 -8.27
C ARG A 263 31.67 19.42 -9.46
N ARG A 264 31.85 20.35 -10.40
CA ARG A 264 32.70 20.17 -11.58
C ARG A 264 34.13 20.58 -11.25
N ARG A 265 35.14 19.75 -11.56
CA ARG A 265 36.56 20.12 -11.35
C ARG A 265 36.95 21.40 -12.07
N SER A 266 36.40 21.65 -13.25
CA SER A 266 36.66 22.83 -14.06
C SER A 266 36.01 24.11 -13.51
N ARG A 267 34.93 24.00 -12.74
CA ARG A 267 34.18 25.12 -12.15
C ARG A 267 33.58 24.74 -10.78
N PRO A 268 34.41 24.57 -9.73
CA PRO A 268 33.93 24.13 -8.42
C PRO A 268 33.01 25.15 -7.73
N GLU A 269 33.19 26.44 -8.05
CA GLU A 269 32.39 27.56 -7.52
C GLU A 269 30.93 27.59 -8.02
N ARG A 270 30.60 26.81 -9.06
CA ARG A 270 29.25 26.72 -9.65
C ARG A 270 28.80 25.27 -9.77
N PRO A 271 28.43 24.63 -8.63
CA PRO A 271 27.90 23.28 -8.65
C PRO A 271 26.53 23.22 -9.35
N LEU A 272 26.22 22.07 -9.95
CA LEU A 272 24.88 21.76 -10.44
C LEU A 272 24.10 21.08 -9.31
N GLU A 273 22.85 21.47 -9.13
CA GLU A 273 21.96 20.96 -8.08
C GLU A 273 20.82 20.19 -8.72
N LEU A 274 20.75 18.87 -8.51
CA LEU A 274 19.70 18.02 -9.03
C LEU A 274 18.80 17.53 -7.89
N GLY A 275 17.57 18.02 -7.82
CA GLY A 275 16.56 17.52 -6.88
C GLY A 275 15.60 16.54 -7.53
N ILE A 276 15.52 15.30 -7.03
CA ILE A 276 14.51 14.32 -7.41
C ILE A 276 13.35 14.43 -6.42
N VAL A 277 12.18 14.90 -6.87
CA VAL A 277 11.03 15.15 -6.01
C VAL A 277 9.93 14.13 -6.28
N PHE A 278 9.50 13.42 -5.24
CA PHE A 278 8.42 12.44 -5.30
C PHE A 278 7.07 13.12 -5.04
N ARG A 279 6.15 13.05 -6.01
CA ARG A 279 4.80 13.62 -5.91
C ARG A 279 3.74 12.58 -6.24
N GLU A 280 2.50 12.94 -5.92
CA GLU A 280 1.33 12.21 -6.40
C GLU A 280 1.35 12.15 -7.94
N GLY A 281 1.27 10.94 -8.48
CA GLY A 281 1.24 10.66 -9.91
C GLY A 281 2.58 10.75 -10.65
N ARG A 282 3.64 11.36 -10.09
CA ARG A 282 4.90 11.55 -10.83
C ARG A 282 6.16 11.75 -9.98
N VAL A 283 7.31 11.53 -10.61
CA VAL A 283 8.64 12.00 -10.16
C VAL A 283 8.98 13.28 -10.90
N ASP A 284 9.30 14.36 -10.21
CA ASP A 284 9.76 15.63 -10.80
C ASP A 284 11.26 15.82 -10.58
N VAL A 285 11.88 16.66 -11.41
CA VAL A 285 13.30 17.03 -11.31
C VAL A 285 13.40 18.55 -11.23
N VAL A 286 14.17 19.05 -10.26
CA VAL A 286 14.36 20.50 -10.00
C VAL A 286 15.84 20.89 -10.01
N GLU A 287 16.10 22.14 -10.39
CA GLU A 287 17.45 22.74 -10.48
C GLU A 287 18.01 23.24 -9.15
N ARG A 288 17.20 23.28 -8.10
CA ARG A 288 17.59 23.76 -6.77
C ARG A 288 17.13 22.79 -5.72
N ILE A 289 18.03 22.43 -4.83
CA ILE A 289 17.75 21.46 -3.77
C ILE A 289 17.56 22.17 -2.44
N ASN A 290 16.57 21.73 -1.66
CA ASN A 290 16.42 22.24 -0.29
C ASN A 290 17.49 21.65 0.63
N ARG A 291 17.91 20.42 0.35
CA ARG A 291 18.92 19.70 1.13
C ARG A 291 19.74 18.76 0.25
N ALA A 292 21.06 18.94 0.29
CA ALA A 292 21.99 17.99 -0.31
C ALA A 292 22.02 16.69 0.51
N HIS A 293 21.74 15.59 -0.17
CA HIS A 293 21.85 14.24 0.38
C HIS A 293 23.13 13.54 -0.10
N VAL A 294 23.58 13.88 -1.31
CA VAL A 294 24.83 13.41 -1.89
C VAL A 294 25.59 14.60 -2.50
N SER A 295 26.92 14.57 -2.38
CA SER A 295 27.80 15.46 -3.13
C SER A 295 28.79 14.64 -3.95
N LEU A 296 28.89 14.99 -5.23
CA LEU A 296 29.75 14.36 -6.22
C LEU A 296 30.82 15.35 -6.67
N LEU A 297 32.04 14.86 -6.87
CA LEU A 297 33.08 15.58 -7.60
C LEU A 297 33.29 14.86 -8.93
N VAL A 298 33.01 15.56 -10.03
CA VAL A 298 33.14 15.06 -11.40
C VAL A 298 34.22 15.88 -12.10
#